data_AF-A0A0B4BW77-F1
#
_entry.id   AF-A0A0B4BW77-F1
#
_cell.length_a   1.000
_cell.length_b   1.000
_cell.length_c   1.000
_cell.angle_alpha   90.00
_cell.angle_beta   90.00
_cell.angle_gamma   90.00
#
_symmetry.space_group_name_H-M   'P 1'
#
loop_
_entity.id
_entity.type
_entity.pdbx_description
1 polymer ?
#
loop_
_entity_poly.entity_id
_entity_poly.type
_entity_poly.pdbx_seq_one_letter_code
_entity_poly.pdbx_strand_id
1 'polypeptide(L)'
;MVEDGPVEFASAALFLFASVLAFWTLVTRELAHKSDVQLLLGVSLFSLLLFLSEVSFGARFFDFEMPPMEGGGEFDGGHDIAIILLRIMQKGDAISLVVALSLLLAFIGFVAVIYKARDPIRRFLQDEFHFALLVHVVLLACGVLLDLVPSRTVSLLEEAVEFTASVTIVWALLLFRRVCSSSMSR
;
A
#
# COMPACT_ATOMS: atom_id res chain seq x y z
N MET A 1 -18.16 -20.00 0.59
CA MET A 1 -19.11 -18.87 0.75
C MET A 1 -18.39 -17.87 1.62
N VAL A 2 -17.56 -17.07 0.97
CA VAL A 2 -16.76 -16.01 1.60
C VAL A 2 -17.72 -14.83 1.72
N GLU A 3 -18.04 -14.42 2.95
CA GLU A 3 -18.70 -13.14 3.15
C GLU A 3 -17.63 -12.08 2.89
N ASP A 4 -17.66 -11.47 1.70
CA ASP A 4 -16.94 -10.22 1.46
C ASP A 4 -17.31 -9.24 2.58
N GLY A 5 -16.33 -8.93 3.44
CA GLY A 5 -16.57 -8.09 4.59
C GLY A 5 -16.89 -6.65 4.16
N PRO A 6 -17.79 -5.94 4.85
CA PRO A 6 -18.01 -4.51 4.59
C PRO A 6 -16.73 -3.66 4.74
N VAL A 7 -15.71 -4.20 5.41
CA VAL A 7 -14.39 -3.59 5.60
C VAL A 7 -13.56 -3.62 4.32
N GLU A 8 -13.51 -4.74 3.61
CA GLU A 8 -12.80 -4.87 2.31
C GLU A 8 -13.39 -3.92 1.25
N PHE A 9 -14.72 -3.84 1.18
CA PHE A 9 -15.36 -2.90 0.26
C PHE A 9 -15.02 -1.44 0.63
N ALA A 10 -14.94 -1.14 1.94
CA ALA A 10 -14.60 0.19 2.40
C ALA A 10 -13.12 0.54 2.14
N SER A 11 -12.18 -0.38 2.36
CA SER A 11 -10.76 -0.19 2.03
C SER A 11 -10.58 0.01 0.52
N ALA A 12 -11.22 -0.82 -0.30
CA ALA A 12 -11.24 -0.68 -1.76
C ALA A 12 -11.73 0.72 -2.19
N ALA A 13 -12.89 1.14 -1.69
CA ALA A 13 -13.47 2.45 -2.02
C ALA A 13 -12.54 3.60 -1.61
N LEU A 14 -11.85 3.48 -0.46
CA LEU A 14 -10.88 4.47 0.00
C LEU A 14 -9.62 4.49 -0.87
N PHE A 15 -9.12 3.34 -1.34
CA PHE A 15 -8.01 3.30 -2.30
C PHE A 15 -8.38 3.92 -3.65
N LEU A 16 -9.58 3.65 -4.17
CA LEU A 16 -10.08 4.30 -5.38
C LEU A 16 -10.19 5.81 -5.17
N PHE A 17 -10.75 6.24 -4.04
CA PHE A 17 -10.86 7.64 -3.69
C PHE A 17 -9.47 8.30 -3.59
N ALA A 18 -8.49 7.65 -2.96
CA ALA A 18 -7.11 8.12 -2.89
C ALA A 18 -6.49 8.27 -4.28
N SER A 19 -6.70 7.29 -5.17
CA SER A 19 -6.21 7.34 -6.55
C SER A 19 -6.76 8.55 -7.31
N VAL A 20 -8.07 8.74 -7.27
CA VAL A 20 -8.76 9.87 -7.90
C VAL A 20 -8.34 11.20 -7.27
N LEU A 21 -8.22 11.25 -5.95
CA LEU A 21 -7.83 12.46 -5.22
C LEU A 21 -6.40 12.88 -5.57
N ALA A 22 -5.47 11.93 -5.66
CA ALA A 22 -4.09 12.18 -6.06
C ALA A 22 -4.02 12.70 -7.50
N PHE A 23 -4.70 12.04 -8.44
CA PHE A 23 -4.75 12.47 -9.84
C PHE A 23 -5.42 13.84 -10.00
N TRP A 24 -6.55 14.05 -9.32
CA TRP A 24 -7.23 15.34 -9.30
C TRP A 24 -6.31 16.45 -8.78
N THR A 25 -5.56 16.18 -7.72
CA THR A 25 -4.60 17.14 -7.16
C THR A 25 -3.51 17.46 -8.16
N LEU A 26 -2.99 16.44 -8.85
CA LEU A 26 -1.99 16.59 -9.90
C LEU A 26 -2.46 17.50 -11.05
N VAL A 27 -3.73 17.39 -11.48
CA VAL A 27 -4.24 18.18 -12.62
C VAL A 27 -4.80 19.55 -12.24
N THR A 28 -5.15 19.77 -10.97
CA THR A 28 -5.79 21.03 -10.52
C THR A 28 -4.92 21.96 -9.70
N ARG A 29 -3.75 21.50 -9.24
CA ARG A 29 -2.83 22.32 -8.45
C ARG A 29 -1.55 22.59 -9.22
N GLU A 30 -1.06 23.81 -9.09
CA GLU A 30 0.31 24.13 -9.51
C GLU A 30 1.28 23.52 -8.49
N LEU A 31 2.13 22.63 -8.96
CA LEU A 31 3.12 21.93 -8.15
C LEU A 31 4.48 22.60 -8.34
N ALA A 32 5.10 22.98 -7.23
CA ALA A 32 6.36 23.71 -7.25
C ALA A 32 7.54 22.85 -7.72
N HIS A 33 7.49 21.53 -7.47
CA HIS A 33 8.60 20.62 -7.76
C HIS A 33 8.19 19.43 -8.63
N LYS A 34 9.08 19.03 -9.56
CA LYS A 34 8.89 17.84 -10.40
C LYS A 34 8.79 16.54 -9.59
N SER A 35 9.41 16.50 -8.41
CA SER A 35 9.29 15.37 -7.47
C SER A 35 7.85 15.16 -7.03
N ASP A 36 7.08 16.23 -6.84
CA ASP A 36 5.71 16.18 -6.35
C ASP A 36 4.77 15.62 -7.42
N VAL A 37 5.03 15.98 -8.68
CA VAL A 37 4.35 15.41 -9.86
C VAL A 37 4.56 13.90 -9.92
N GLN A 38 5.82 13.46 -9.81
CA GLN A 38 6.16 12.03 -9.85
C GLN A 38 5.57 11.28 -8.67
N LEU A 39 5.59 11.88 -7.48
CA LEU A 39 5.02 11.30 -6.27
C LEU A 39 3.50 11.14 -6.38
N LEU A 40 2.78 12.18 -6.79
CA LEU A 40 1.31 12.11 -6.93
C LEU A 40 0.88 11.15 -8.03
N LEU A 41 1.61 11.09 -9.15
CA LEU A 41 1.37 10.10 -10.19
C LEU A 41 1.60 8.69 -9.66
N GLY A 42 2.71 8.47 -8.94
CA GLY A 42 3.05 7.20 -8.31
C GLY A 42 1.99 6.76 -7.30
N VAL A 43 1.57 7.65 -6.39
CA VAL A 43 0.50 7.38 -5.42
C VAL A 43 -0.82 7.11 -6.12
N SER A 44 -1.17 7.87 -7.16
CA SER A 44 -2.41 7.66 -7.91
C SER A 44 -2.47 6.27 -8.55
N LEU A 45 -1.41 5.88 -9.26
CA LEU A 45 -1.32 4.57 -9.90
C LEU A 45 -1.26 3.44 -8.87
N PHE A 46 -0.49 3.61 -7.80
CA PHE A 46 -0.35 2.60 -6.76
C PHE A 46 -1.67 2.39 -6.00
N SER A 47 -2.37 3.45 -5.61
CA SER A 47 -3.70 3.33 -4.98
C SER A 47 -4.74 2.73 -5.92
N LEU A 48 -4.63 2.95 -7.24
CA LEU A 48 -5.49 2.26 -8.20
C LEU A 48 -5.22 0.75 -8.22
N LEU A 49 -3.95 0.35 -8.17
CA LEU A 49 -3.58 -1.07 -8.09
C LEU A 49 -4.09 -1.72 -6.79
N LEU A 50 -4.00 -1.03 -5.65
CA LEU A 50 -4.55 -1.52 -4.38
C LEU A 50 -6.07 -1.67 -4.44
N PHE A 51 -6.79 -0.70 -5.00
CA PHE A 51 -8.22 -0.83 -5.24
C PHE A 51 -8.53 -2.06 -6.11
N LEU A 52 -7.82 -2.21 -7.24
CA LEU A 52 -8.02 -3.35 -8.13
C LEU A 52 -7.72 -4.67 -7.43
N SER A 53 -6.72 -4.71 -6.54
CA SER A 53 -6.42 -5.88 -5.72
C SER A 53 -7.60 -6.25 -4.82
N GLU A 54 -8.14 -5.29 -4.08
CA GLU A 54 -9.25 -5.49 -3.13
C GLU A 54 -10.56 -5.90 -3.81
N VAL A 55 -10.80 -5.42 -5.04
CA VAL A 55 -11.94 -5.85 -5.85
C VAL A 55 -11.60 -6.98 -6.80
N SER A 56 -10.47 -7.65 -6.59
CA SER A 56 -10.20 -8.89 -7.28
C SER A 56 -10.09 -8.75 -8.80
N PHE A 57 -9.51 -7.63 -9.22
CA PHE A 57 -9.44 -7.15 -10.60
C PHE A 57 -10.81 -7.18 -11.33
N GLY A 58 -11.89 -7.04 -10.57
CA GLY A 58 -13.26 -7.05 -11.08
C GLY A 58 -13.92 -8.43 -11.13
N ALA A 59 -13.23 -9.52 -10.78
CA ALA A 59 -13.84 -10.84 -10.75
C ALA A 59 -15.04 -10.92 -9.78
N ARG A 60 -14.99 -10.17 -8.67
CA ARG A 60 -16.11 -9.96 -7.73
C ARG A 60 -17.32 -9.23 -8.35
N PHE A 61 -17.11 -8.36 -9.34
CA PHE A 61 -18.20 -7.63 -10.02
C PHE A 61 -18.80 -8.37 -11.21
N PHE A 62 -18.06 -9.32 -11.78
CA PHE A 62 -18.43 -10.03 -13.00
C PHE A 62 -18.70 -11.52 -12.78
N ASP A 63 -18.79 -11.98 -11.53
CA ASP A 63 -18.94 -13.39 -11.14
C ASP A 63 -17.95 -14.33 -11.86
N PHE A 64 -16.72 -13.84 -12.11
CA PHE A 64 -15.68 -14.70 -12.68
C PHE A 64 -15.14 -15.62 -11.59
N GLU A 65 -15.12 -16.92 -11.87
CA GLU A 65 -14.41 -17.89 -11.03
C GLU A 65 -12.90 -17.59 -11.10
N MET A 66 -12.32 -17.29 -9.94
CA MET A 66 -10.90 -17.04 -9.81
C MET A 66 -10.10 -18.31 -10.07
N PRO A 67 -8.97 -18.22 -10.79
CA PRO A 67 -8.12 -19.39 -10.97
C PRO A 67 -7.60 -19.85 -9.60
N PRO A 68 -7.79 -21.13 -9.24
CA PRO A 68 -7.34 -21.65 -7.96
C PRO A 68 -5.81 -21.68 -7.92
N MET A 69 -5.24 -21.28 -6.78
CA MET A 69 -3.79 -21.28 -6.58
C MET A 69 -3.27 -22.65 -6.14
N GLU A 70 -2.06 -23.03 -6.59
CA GLU A 70 -1.36 -24.20 -6.05
C GLU A 70 -1.12 -24.01 -4.53
N GLY A 71 -1.64 -24.95 -3.73
CA GLY A 71 -1.54 -24.91 -2.26
C GLY A 71 -2.75 -24.31 -1.53
N GLY A 72 -3.83 -23.98 -2.25
CA GLY A 72 -5.09 -23.47 -1.68
C GLY A 72 -5.22 -21.95 -1.75
N GLY A 73 -6.46 -21.46 -1.80
CA GLY A 73 -6.78 -20.05 -2.05
C GLY A 73 -7.13 -19.77 -3.52
N GLU A 74 -7.74 -18.62 -3.77
CA GLU A 74 -8.13 -18.10 -5.08
C GLU A 74 -7.19 -16.94 -5.43
N PHE A 75 -6.73 -16.83 -6.69
CA PHE A 75 -5.88 -15.72 -7.11
C PHE A 75 -6.74 -14.45 -7.26
N ASP A 76 -6.91 -13.73 -6.16
CA ASP A 76 -7.85 -12.67 -5.93
C ASP A 76 -7.22 -11.28 -5.71
N GLY A 77 -5.89 -11.16 -5.79
CA GLY A 77 -5.21 -9.87 -5.63
C GLY A 77 -3.77 -9.80 -6.15
N GLY A 78 -3.18 -8.61 -6.10
CA GLY A 78 -1.76 -8.38 -6.37
C GLY A 78 -0.83 -8.90 -5.27
N HIS A 79 -1.33 -9.02 -4.04
CA HIS A 79 -0.63 -9.65 -2.91
C HIS A 79 -0.51 -11.17 -3.10
N ASP A 80 -1.40 -11.81 -3.87
CA ASP A 80 -1.24 -13.22 -4.23
C ASP A 80 0.00 -13.49 -5.07
N ILE A 81 0.48 -12.50 -5.83
CA ILE A 81 1.78 -12.64 -6.53
C ILE A 81 2.90 -12.78 -5.49
N ALA A 82 2.82 -12.03 -4.37
CA ALA A 82 3.76 -12.17 -3.27
C ALA A 82 3.60 -13.52 -2.53
N ILE A 83 2.36 -14.02 -2.36
CA ILE A 83 2.07 -15.34 -1.78
C ILE A 83 2.58 -16.48 -2.68
N ILE A 84 2.31 -16.42 -3.98
CA ILE A 84 2.80 -17.37 -4.98
C ILE A 84 4.33 -17.36 -4.99
N LEU A 85 4.96 -16.17 -5.00
CA LEU A 85 6.40 -16.04 -4.86
C LEU A 85 6.89 -16.68 -3.56
N LEU A 86 6.27 -16.39 -2.41
CA LEU A 86 6.64 -16.97 -1.12
C LEU A 86 6.44 -18.50 -1.06
N ARG A 87 5.42 -19.04 -1.72
CA ARG A 87 5.18 -20.50 -1.81
C ARG A 87 6.19 -21.18 -2.73
N ILE A 88 6.55 -20.54 -3.85
CA ILE A 88 7.67 -20.94 -4.69
C ILE A 88 8.98 -20.88 -3.87
N MET A 89 9.13 -19.88 -3.00
CA MET A 89 10.29 -19.74 -2.10
C MET A 89 10.32 -20.79 -0.98
N GLN A 90 9.18 -21.27 -0.49
CA GLN A 90 9.06 -22.34 0.51
C GLN A 90 9.28 -23.74 -0.05
N LYS A 91 9.08 -23.95 -1.37
CA LYS A 91 9.45 -25.21 -2.07
C LYS A 91 10.97 -25.41 -2.21
N GLY A 92 11.79 -24.44 -1.81
CA GLY A 92 13.20 -24.61 -1.49
C GLY A 92 14.17 -24.06 -2.55
N ASP A 93 14.85 -22.97 -2.21
CA ASP A 93 16.26 -22.78 -2.55
C ASP A 93 16.88 -21.78 -1.55
N ALA A 94 18.09 -22.01 -1.05
CA ALA A 94 18.75 -21.14 -0.08
C ALA A 94 18.90 -19.69 -0.57
N ILE A 95 18.86 -19.51 -1.89
CA ILE A 95 18.87 -18.23 -2.60
C ILE A 95 17.65 -17.37 -2.24
N SER A 96 16.48 -17.96 -2.00
CA SER A 96 15.25 -17.22 -1.69
C SER A 96 15.26 -16.60 -0.30
N LEU A 97 15.82 -17.32 0.67
CA LEU A 97 16.01 -16.84 2.05
C LEU A 97 17.07 -15.73 2.07
N VAL A 98 18.11 -15.85 1.24
CA VAL A 98 19.11 -14.79 1.04
C VAL A 98 18.46 -13.56 0.40
N VAL A 99 17.57 -13.68 -0.59
CA VAL A 99 16.90 -12.52 -1.21
C VAL A 99 15.93 -11.83 -0.23
N ALA A 100 15.10 -12.58 0.50
CA ALA A 100 14.21 -12.01 1.51
C ALA A 100 14.99 -11.33 2.65
N LEU A 101 16.05 -11.98 3.14
CA LEU A 101 16.94 -11.39 4.14
C LEU A 101 17.69 -10.18 3.58
N SER A 102 18.07 -10.19 2.30
CA SER A 102 18.72 -9.05 1.63
C SER A 102 17.78 -7.87 1.45
N LEU A 103 16.50 -8.11 1.12
CA LEU A 103 15.50 -7.04 1.02
C LEU A 103 15.16 -6.47 2.39
N LEU A 104 15.04 -7.32 3.42
CA LEU A 104 14.85 -6.88 4.79
C LEU A 104 16.06 -6.11 5.31
N LEU A 105 17.29 -6.57 5.07
CA LEU A 105 18.52 -5.86 5.43
C LEU A 105 18.72 -4.59 4.61
N ALA A 106 18.28 -4.55 3.36
CA ALA A 106 18.28 -3.34 2.54
C ALA A 106 17.24 -2.33 3.04
N PHE A 107 16.07 -2.79 3.49
CA PHE A 107 15.06 -1.95 4.13
C PHE A 107 15.55 -1.41 5.48
N ILE A 108 16.12 -2.26 6.34
CA ILE A 108 16.73 -1.86 7.62
C ILE A 108 17.93 -0.93 7.37
N GLY A 109 18.75 -1.22 6.36
CA GLY A 109 19.89 -0.39 5.94
C GLY A 109 19.45 0.96 5.38
N PHE A 110 18.36 1.00 4.60
CA PHE A 110 17.71 2.22 4.14
C PHE A 110 17.20 3.04 5.33
N VAL A 111 16.50 2.41 6.28
CA VAL A 111 16.04 3.01 7.53
C VAL A 111 17.21 3.47 8.41
N ALA A 112 18.35 2.78 8.43
CA ALA A 112 19.53 3.15 9.22
C ALA A 112 20.37 4.27 8.57
N VAL A 113 20.48 4.29 7.23
CA VAL A 113 21.03 5.42 6.45
C VAL A 113 20.18 6.65 6.67
N ILE A 114 18.86 6.46 6.69
CA ILE A 114 17.89 7.45 7.14
C ILE A 114 18.25 7.90 8.57
N TYR A 115 18.33 6.98 9.53
CA TYR A 115 18.60 7.31 10.94
C TYR A 115 19.94 8.04 11.18
N LYS A 116 20.96 7.78 10.34
CA LYS A 116 22.28 8.43 10.37
C LYS A 116 22.28 9.81 9.69
N ALA A 117 21.37 10.06 8.74
CA ALA A 117 21.12 11.36 8.11
C ALA A 117 20.14 12.22 8.95
N ARG A 118 20.52 12.51 10.20
CA ARG A 118 19.65 13.07 11.25
C ARG A 118 18.91 14.37 10.91
N ASP A 119 19.42 15.20 10.00
CA ASP A 119 18.79 16.49 9.65
C ASP A 119 17.66 16.42 8.61
N PRO A 120 17.82 15.76 7.44
CA PRO A 120 16.74 15.64 6.45
C PRO A 120 15.56 14.81 6.94
N ILE A 121 15.77 13.83 7.81
CA ILE A 121 14.70 12.94 8.27
C ILE A 121 13.93 13.49 9.45
N ARG A 122 14.56 14.32 10.26
CA ARG A 122 13.81 15.13 11.21
C ARG A 122 12.85 16.07 10.46
N ARG A 123 13.27 16.67 9.34
CA ARG A 123 12.37 17.47 8.49
C ARG A 123 11.29 16.62 7.81
N PHE A 124 11.64 15.43 7.31
CA PHE A 124 10.69 14.49 6.70
C PHE A 124 9.64 13.96 7.69
N LEU A 125 10.05 13.62 8.92
CA LEU A 125 9.14 13.18 10.00
C LEU A 125 8.34 14.34 10.60
N GLN A 126 8.81 15.58 10.46
CA GLN A 126 8.06 16.79 10.83
C GLN A 126 7.03 17.18 9.76
N ASP A 127 7.19 16.71 8.53
CA ASP A 127 6.21 16.90 7.47
C ASP A 127 5.11 15.85 7.61
N GLU A 128 3.94 16.31 8.05
CA GLU A 128 2.77 15.46 8.32
C GLU A 128 2.37 14.61 7.11
N PHE A 129 2.57 15.11 5.88
CA PHE A 129 2.26 14.35 4.67
C PHE A 129 3.19 13.15 4.49
N HIS A 130 4.51 13.40 4.55
CA HIS A 130 5.52 12.37 4.35
C HIS A 130 5.48 11.32 5.47
N PHE A 131 5.21 11.75 6.70
CA PHE A 131 5.00 10.84 7.82
C PHE A 131 3.76 9.96 7.61
N ALA A 132 2.62 10.54 7.21
CA ALA A 132 1.41 9.75 6.93
C ALA A 132 1.64 8.76 5.77
N LEU A 133 2.36 9.16 4.71
CA LEU A 133 2.71 8.26 3.61
C LEU A 133 3.58 7.09 4.09
N LEU A 134 4.57 7.34 4.97
CA LEU A 134 5.39 6.29 5.56
C LEU A 134 4.55 5.31 6.39
N VAL A 135 3.64 5.83 7.23
CA VAL A 135 2.74 4.99 8.03
C VAL A 135 1.87 4.12 7.14
N HIS A 136 1.32 4.66 6.05
CA HIS A 136 0.56 3.88 5.07
C HIS A 136 1.38 2.71 4.49
N VAL A 137 2.62 2.97 4.05
CA VAL A 137 3.50 1.92 3.51
C VAL A 137 3.81 0.84 4.55
N VAL A 138 4.06 1.23 5.80
CA VAL A 138 4.31 0.28 6.90
C VAL A 138 3.07 -0.57 7.18
N LEU A 139 1.88 0.03 7.21
CA LEU A 139 0.63 -0.70 7.42
C LEU A 139 0.35 -1.71 6.29
N LEU A 140 0.55 -1.32 5.03
CA LEU A 140 0.43 -2.26 3.90
C LEU A 140 1.41 -3.42 4.01
N ALA A 141 2.67 -3.15 4.37
CA ALA A 141 3.65 -4.20 4.57
C ALA A 141 3.23 -5.15 5.71
N CYS A 142 2.60 -4.63 6.77
CA CYS A 142 2.02 -5.46 7.82
C CYS A 142 0.84 -6.29 7.32
N GLY A 143 -0.08 -5.73 6.53
CA GLY A 143 -1.20 -6.46 5.94
C GLY A 143 -0.72 -7.68 5.15
N VAL A 144 0.21 -7.46 4.21
CA VAL A 144 0.82 -8.53 3.40
C VAL A 144 1.50 -9.60 4.26
N LEU A 145 2.08 -9.24 5.41
CA LEU A 145 2.70 -10.23 6.31
C LEU A 145 1.66 -11.03 7.11
N LEU A 146 0.52 -10.43 7.44
CA LEU A 146 -0.56 -11.08 8.17
C LEU A 146 -1.28 -12.11 7.28
N ASP A 147 -1.46 -11.79 6.00
CA ASP A 147 -2.02 -12.67 4.96
C ASP A 147 -1.29 -14.04 4.88
N LEU A 148 0.00 -14.06 5.21
CA LEU A 148 0.81 -15.29 5.20
C LEU A 148 0.48 -16.27 6.33
N VAL A 149 -0.29 -15.85 7.34
CA VAL A 149 -0.58 -16.66 8.52
C VAL A 149 -2.02 -17.18 8.44
N PRO A 150 -2.22 -18.48 8.12
CA PRO A 150 -3.55 -19.03 7.94
C PRO A 150 -4.28 -19.16 9.29
N SER A 151 -4.99 -18.11 9.68
CA SER A 151 -5.77 -18.04 10.92
C SER A 151 -6.90 -17.01 10.78
N ARG A 152 -8.13 -17.41 11.15
CA ARG A 152 -9.32 -16.54 11.07
C ARG A 152 -9.17 -15.25 11.87
N THR A 153 -8.50 -15.29 13.02
CA THR A 153 -8.25 -14.10 13.84
C THR A 153 -7.22 -13.16 13.19
N VAL A 154 -6.28 -13.73 12.43
CA VAL A 154 -5.25 -12.94 11.74
C VAL A 154 -5.83 -12.28 10.49
N SER A 155 -6.71 -12.95 9.75
CA SER A 155 -7.41 -12.36 8.61
C SER A 155 -8.28 -11.15 9.02
N LEU A 156 -8.98 -11.20 10.16
CA LEU A 156 -9.68 -10.00 10.67
C LEU A 156 -8.74 -8.85 11.04
N LEU A 157 -7.52 -9.18 11.50
CA LEU A 157 -6.51 -8.16 11.84
C LEU A 157 -5.90 -7.56 10.58
N GLU A 158 -5.67 -8.38 9.56
CA GLU A 158 -5.25 -7.97 8.23
C GLU A 158 -6.24 -6.98 7.62
N GLU A 159 -7.53 -7.34 7.53
CA GLU A 159 -8.59 -6.45 7.04
C GLU A 159 -8.58 -5.10 7.78
N ALA A 160 -8.43 -5.12 9.11
CA ALA A 160 -8.38 -3.91 9.91
C ALA A 160 -7.12 -3.06 9.63
N VAL A 161 -5.98 -3.71 9.40
CA VAL A 161 -4.70 -3.05 9.07
C VAL A 161 -4.77 -2.43 7.68
N GLU A 162 -5.32 -3.14 6.69
CA GLU A 162 -5.50 -2.66 5.32
C GLU A 162 -6.50 -1.51 5.24
N PHE A 163 -7.62 -1.62 5.96
CA PHE A 163 -8.56 -0.51 6.13
C PHE A 163 -7.86 0.71 6.74
N THR A 164 -7.07 0.53 7.79
CA THR A 164 -6.32 1.63 8.42
C THR A 164 -5.28 2.22 7.45
N ALA A 165 -4.63 1.39 6.62
CA ALA A 165 -3.72 1.85 5.58
C ALA A 165 -4.44 2.72 4.54
N SER A 166 -5.65 2.33 4.12
CA SER A 166 -6.47 3.07 3.17
C SER A 166 -6.91 4.45 3.70
N VAL A 167 -7.29 4.54 4.98
CA VAL A 167 -7.61 5.81 5.64
C VAL A 167 -6.38 6.71 5.70
N THR A 168 -5.21 6.14 6.01
CA THR A 168 -3.96 6.88 6.18
C THR A 168 -3.50 7.52 4.87
N ILE A 169 -3.63 6.83 3.73
CA ILE A 169 -3.24 7.42 2.43
C ILE A 169 -4.17 8.56 2.00
N VAL A 170 -5.48 8.42 2.24
CA VAL A 170 -6.45 9.50 2.01
C VAL A 170 -6.08 10.72 2.87
N TRP A 171 -5.79 10.50 4.15
CA TRP A 171 -5.37 11.56 5.05
C TRP A 171 -4.09 12.27 4.58
N ALA A 172 -3.07 11.51 4.17
CA ALA A 172 -1.84 12.05 3.61
C ALA A 172 -2.12 12.99 2.42
N LEU A 173 -2.95 12.56 1.47
CA LEU A 173 -3.31 13.38 0.29
C LEU A 173 -4.06 14.66 0.67
N LEU A 174 -4.93 14.60 1.68
CA LEU A 174 -5.60 15.80 2.20
C LEU A 174 -4.63 16.78 2.83
N LEU A 175 -3.64 16.29 3.60
CA LEU A 175 -2.57 17.10 4.18
C LEU A 175 -1.74 17.77 3.07
N PHE A 176 -1.31 17.02 2.06
CA PHE A 176 -0.56 17.54 0.92
C PHE A 176 -1.30 18.70 0.25
N ARG A 177 -2.61 18.53 -0.02
CA ARG A 177 -3.44 19.58 -0.63
C ARG A 177 -3.55 20.84 0.23
N ARG A 178 -3.60 20.71 1.56
CA ARG A 178 -3.66 21.87 2.47
C ARG A 178 -2.37 22.69 2.36
N VAL A 179 -1.22 22.03 2.37
CA VAL A 179 0.10 22.68 2.24
C VAL A 179 0.18 23.43 0.91
N CYS A 180 -0.15 22.79 -0.22
CA CYS A 180 -0.15 23.45 -1.53
C CYS A 180 -1.10 24.65 -1.58
N SER A 181 -2.29 24.56 -0.97
CA SER A 181 -3.24 25.68 -0.96
C SER A 181 -2.73 26.90 -0.17
N SER A 182 -1.97 26.68 0.90
CA SER A 182 -1.40 27.77 1.71
C SER A 182 -0.24 28.52 1.04
N SER A 183 0.42 27.89 0.07
CA SER A 183 1.52 28.50 -0.70
C SER A 183 1.00 29.45 -1.79
N MET A 184 -0.26 29.32 -2.23
CA MET A 184 -0.85 30.13 -3.30
C MET A 184 -1.47 31.45 -2.81
N SER A 185 -1.67 31.61 -1.49
CA SER A 185 -2.27 32.81 -0.89
C SER A 185 -1.24 33.83 -0.37
N ARG A 186 0.04 33.64 -0.68
CA ARG A 186 1.13 34.58 -0.38
C ARG A 186 1.69 35.14 -1.68
#